data_AF-A0A7M1W4C0-F1
#
_entry.id   AF-A0A7M1W4C0-F1
#
_cell.length_a   1.000
_cell.length_b   1.000
_cell.length_c   1.000
_cell.angle_alpha   90.00
_cell.angle_beta   90.00
_cell.angle_gamma   90.00
#
_symmetry.space_group_name_H-M   'P 1'
#
loop_
_entity.id
_entity.type
_entity.pdbx_description
1 polymer ?
#
loop_
_entity_poly.entity_id
_entity_poly.type
_entity_poly.pdbx_seq_one_letter_code
_entity_poly.pdbx_strand_id
1 'polypeptide(L)'
;MTKNMKLGLLPAAVTAALLSGNAMAGTEACFEVYNSATVQGHEVNYKPSACVMNTTTTDGSDQLFAQVPSKVAAEAVGPEFAGIDFQNSDTQIVYIPTTDIPGGSVITMELDSATMQAVFANENNIIHLIKFDGTDFEAVASTDGQVTGENTIKFITKSGTTIGAGTRLAFSRVATDVVPVAIDFANQGCITTDIDESILVQSTSAISGGTGISIEGGVSKKDFEIVDVQNQYEVKFNVTEGEVNAESSSSVTGNPIIARSEFVYDATEKTLTNQKDRLIAPVTFRTNTGFDVEAPLTAATDFNQKLKLVGDQTSAGEAVRVIMWDDQDNTTGDLTNRINFEPGEADATPGNGKTYETLASTLFPVSGDNVVYYALTNTVDGKVMNFNYSLVNEHELDFNSDERRNRFCGDAKQIDVGVNGAVLKVPYIVRKGDNWVRIANEHDQSAEISVEILDDSSNIAETVSFTLPAMSPNGKEDWSLGAYDQAQIGMPQLMTYAAQQGYVDSASATTHMTVTFVVTAPREKVHGVANMNRNNPNLPGGQIVPVLDKNTWSQ
;
A
#
# COMPACT_ATOMS: atom_id res chain seq x y z
N MET A 1 -42.84 28.35 62.39
CA MET A 1 -41.66 28.25 63.28
C MET A 1 -41.21 26.81 63.31
N THR A 2 -40.15 26.46 62.56
CA THR A 2 -38.76 26.26 63.05
C THR A 2 -38.68 25.15 64.11
N LYS A 3 -38.27 23.92 63.75
CA LYS A 3 -36.90 23.41 63.45
C LYS A 3 -36.00 23.39 64.70
N ASN A 4 -35.61 22.18 65.13
CA ASN A 4 -34.38 21.75 65.85
C ASN A 4 -34.64 20.32 66.40
N MET A 5 -33.81 19.27 66.31
CA MET A 5 -32.49 18.95 65.74
C MET A 5 -32.42 17.40 65.70
N LYS A 6 -32.09 16.76 64.57
CA LYS A 6 -30.82 16.03 64.31
C LYS A 6 -30.03 15.56 65.54
N LEU A 7 -29.90 14.24 65.75
CA LEU A 7 -28.66 13.47 65.99
C LEU A 7 -29.04 12.05 66.45
N GLY A 8 -28.79 11.00 65.67
CA GLY A 8 -29.06 9.64 66.16
C GLY A 8 -28.79 8.46 65.24
N LEU A 9 -28.47 8.66 63.95
CA LEU A 9 -28.22 7.54 63.02
C LEU A 9 -26.96 7.70 62.16
N LEU A 10 -26.10 8.67 62.47
CA LEU A 10 -24.83 8.90 61.77
C LEU A 10 -23.65 7.97 62.16
N PRO A 11 -23.66 7.12 63.21
CA PRO A 11 -22.48 6.28 63.45
C PRO A 11 -22.33 5.14 62.43
N ALA A 12 -23.39 4.41 62.07
CA ALA A 12 -23.22 3.16 61.29
C ALA A 12 -22.78 3.40 59.83
N ALA A 13 -23.22 4.48 59.18
CA ALA A 13 -22.80 4.83 57.82
C ALA A 13 -21.41 5.47 57.77
N VAL A 14 -20.99 6.15 58.85
CA VAL A 14 -19.68 6.80 58.93
C VAL A 14 -18.61 5.81 59.40
N THR A 15 -18.94 4.78 60.19
CA THR A 15 -17.99 3.71 60.54
C THR A 15 -17.69 2.79 59.34
N ALA A 16 -18.65 2.58 58.42
CA ALA A 16 -18.37 1.91 57.14
C ALA A 16 -17.48 2.77 56.21
N ALA A 17 -17.58 4.10 56.31
CA ALA A 17 -16.74 5.05 55.55
C ALA A 17 -15.38 5.37 56.20
N LEU A 18 -15.14 4.96 57.46
CA LEU A 18 -13.88 5.19 58.19
C LEU A 18 -13.11 3.90 58.55
N LEU A 19 -13.68 2.71 58.34
CA LEU A 19 -12.96 1.44 58.40
C LEU A 19 -12.34 1.03 57.05
N SER A 20 -12.58 1.78 55.97
CA SER A 20 -11.80 1.72 54.73
C SER A 20 -10.43 2.40 54.93
N GLY A 21 -9.64 1.88 55.88
CA GLY A 21 -8.26 2.28 56.08
C GLY A 21 -7.41 1.77 54.94
N ASN A 22 -7.36 2.54 53.84
CA ASN A 22 -6.44 2.43 52.72
C ASN A 22 -6.26 1.02 52.15
N ALA A 23 -7.35 0.42 51.70
CA ALA A 23 -7.28 -0.72 50.81
C ALA A 23 -6.93 -0.20 49.39
N MET A 24 -5.62 0.01 49.20
CA MET A 24 -4.89 0.68 48.11
C MET A 24 -5.58 1.91 47.50
N ALA A 25 -5.04 3.10 47.75
CA ALA A 25 -5.44 4.33 47.07
C ALA A 25 -4.75 4.43 45.69
N GLY A 26 -4.92 3.39 44.87
CA GLY A 26 -4.29 3.29 43.58
C GLY A 26 -4.82 4.30 42.58
N THR A 27 -3.98 4.61 41.60
CA THR A 27 -4.21 5.71 40.66
C THR A 27 -4.74 5.25 39.31
N GLU A 28 -4.87 3.95 39.09
CA GLU A 28 -5.38 3.36 37.84
C GLU A 28 -5.75 1.89 38.00
N ALA A 29 -6.71 1.38 37.24
CA ALA A 29 -6.85 -0.06 37.05
C ALA A 29 -5.88 -0.59 35.98
N CYS A 30 -5.54 -1.86 36.09
CA CYS A 30 -4.65 -2.54 35.16
C CYS A 30 -5.34 -3.71 34.47
N PHE A 31 -4.80 -4.13 33.33
CA PHE A 31 -5.19 -5.37 32.68
C PHE A 31 -3.99 -6.32 32.53
N GLU A 32 -4.29 -7.61 32.53
CA GLU A 32 -3.39 -8.67 32.08
C GLU A 32 -4.07 -9.38 30.91
N VAL A 33 -3.39 -9.41 29.76
CA VAL A 33 -3.84 -10.08 28.54
C VAL A 33 -2.79 -11.12 28.15
N TYR A 34 -3.17 -12.38 28.06
CA TYR A 34 -2.28 -13.47 27.65
C TYR A 34 -3.04 -14.69 27.14
N ASN A 35 -2.40 -15.48 26.28
CA ASN A 35 -2.95 -16.74 25.78
C ASN A 35 -2.59 -17.92 26.69
N SER A 36 -3.60 -18.55 27.29
CA SER A 36 -3.42 -19.70 28.16
C SER A 36 -4.74 -20.45 28.37
N ALA A 37 -4.66 -21.78 28.45
CA ALA A 37 -5.81 -22.63 28.79
C ALA A 37 -6.31 -22.43 30.24
N THR A 38 -5.51 -21.77 31.10
CA THR A 38 -5.90 -21.45 32.48
C THR A 38 -5.42 -20.07 32.87
N VAL A 39 -6.19 -19.37 33.69
CA VAL A 39 -5.75 -18.10 34.28
C VAL A 39 -4.58 -18.29 35.23
N GLN A 40 -3.67 -17.33 35.21
CA GLN A 40 -2.45 -17.34 36.00
C GLN A 40 -2.58 -16.44 37.24
N GLY A 41 -1.96 -16.86 38.35
CA GLY A 41 -1.76 -16.03 39.55
C GLY A 41 -3.01 -15.49 40.27
N HIS A 42 -4.20 -16.03 40.02
CA HIS A 42 -5.46 -15.56 40.62
C HIS A 42 -5.53 -15.75 42.15
N GLU A 43 -4.68 -16.58 42.72
CA GLU A 43 -4.54 -16.78 44.17
C GLU A 43 -3.78 -15.63 44.86
N VAL A 44 -3.10 -14.78 44.08
CA VAL A 44 -2.21 -13.73 44.59
C VAL A 44 -2.77 -12.36 44.23
N ASN A 45 -2.91 -11.48 45.21
CA ASN A 45 -3.30 -10.09 44.95
C ASN A 45 -2.14 -9.28 44.40
N TYR A 46 -2.43 -8.41 43.45
CA TYR A 46 -1.55 -7.38 42.96
C TYR A 46 -1.39 -6.26 44.00
N LYS A 47 -0.15 -5.93 44.37
CA LYS A 47 0.18 -4.98 45.43
C LYS A 47 0.53 -3.58 44.97
N PRO A 48 1.05 -3.32 43.77
CA PRO A 48 1.35 -1.95 43.36
C PRO A 48 0.08 -1.09 43.20
N SER A 49 0.24 0.22 43.40
CA SER A 49 -0.83 1.23 43.29
C SER A 49 -1.04 1.77 41.86
N ALA A 50 -0.26 1.27 40.91
CA ALA A 50 -0.24 1.65 39.50
C ALA A 50 0.23 0.44 38.68
N CYS A 51 0.09 0.49 37.35
CA CYS A 51 0.43 -0.64 36.49
C CYS A 51 1.94 -0.78 36.29
N VAL A 52 2.50 -1.85 36.82
CA VAL A 52 3.91 -2.22 36.71
C VAL A 52 3.99 -3.37 35.72
N MET A 53 4.37 -3.06 34.49
CA MET A 53 4.51 -4.05 33.42
C MET A 53 5.62 -5.03 33.75
N ASN A 54 5.41 -6.30 33.43
CA ASN A 54 6.45 -7.30 33.57
C ASN A 54 7.63 -6.99 32.64
N THR A 55 8.86 -7.12 33.14
CA THR A 55 10.09 -7.04 32.34
C THR A 55 10.95 -8.32 32.44
N THR A 56 10.54 -9.31 33.24
CA THR A 56 11.28 -10.56 33.52
C THR A 56 10.35 -11.75 33.82
N THR A 57 10.77 -13.00 33.63
CA THR A 57 9.89 -14.20 33.74
C THR A 57 9.49 -14.61 35.17
N THR A 58 9.49 -13.71 36.16
CA THR A 58 9.13 -14.04 37.55
C THR A 58 7.81 -13.41 37.96
N ASP A 59 6.72 -14.13 37.74
CA ASP A 59 5.36 -13.69 38.08
C ASP A 59 5.18 -13.57 39.61
N GLY A 60 4.46 -12.54 40.06
CA GLY A 60 4.29 -12.31 41.49
C GLY A 60 3.37 -11.13 41.83
N SER A 61 3.19 -10.88 43.14
CA SER A 61 2.32 -9.82 43.65
C SER A 61 2.73 -8.40 43.25
N ASP A 62 3.94 -8.20 42.72
CA ASP A 62 4.57 -6.88 42.59
C ASP A 62 4.64 -6.38 41.14
N GLN A 63 4.20 -7.18 40.17
CA GLN A 63 4.11 -6.83 38.76
C GLN A 63 2.94 -7.55 38.08
N LEU A 64 2.51 -7.02 36.94
CA LEU A 64 1.52 -7.66 36.08
C LEU A 64 2.12 -8.91 35.43
N PHE A 65 1.28 -9.83 34.96
CA PHE A 65 1.73 -10.87 34.04
C PHE A 65 2.24 -10.25 32.72
N ALA A 66 3.13 -10.97 32.04
CA ALA A 66 3.61 -10.55 30.72
C ALA A 66 2.43 -10.45 29.76
N GLN A 67 2.27 -9.30 29.12
CA GLN A 67 1.24 -9.13 28.10
C GLN A 67 1.68 -9.91 26.86
N VAL A 68 0.85 -10.85 26.44
CA VAL A 68 1.05 -11.64 25.23
C VAL A 68 -0.25 -11.55 24.44
N PRO A 69 -0.48 -10.43 23.73
CA PRO A 69 -1.66 -10.28 22.89
C PRO A 69 -1.63 -11.32 21.78
N SER A 70 -2.83 -11.64 21.29
CA SER A 70 -3.00 -12.59 20.20
C SER A 70 -2.62 -11.98 18.88
N LYS A 71 -1.80 -12.67 18.09
CA LYS A 71 -1.40 -12.20 16.76
C LYS A 71 -2.32 -12.76 15.70
N VAL A 72 -2.99 -11.88 14.96
CA VAL A 72 -3.95 -12.24 13.90
C VAL A 72 -3.52 -11.65 12.57
N ALA A 73 -3.61 -12.45 11.50
CA ALA A 73 -3.31 -12.00 10.15
C ALA A 73 -4.42 -11.06 9.64
N ALA A 74 -4.05 -9.87 9.17
CA ALA A 74 -4.97 -8.87 8.63
C ALA A 74 -5.82 -9.40 7.45
N GLU A 75 -5.25 -10.32 6.68
CA GLU A 75 -5.90 -11.00 5.57
C GLU A 75 -7.01 -11.95 6.02
N ALA A 76 -6.96 -12.43 7.27
CA ALA A 76 -7.93 -13.37 7.82
C ALA A 76 -9.14 -12.68 8.46
N VAL A 77 -9.15 -11.35 8.60
CA VAL A 77 -10.17 -10.56 9.33
C VAL A 77 -11.05 -9.74 8.39
N GLY A 78 -11.78 -10.45 7.53
CA GLY A 78 -12.78 -9.88 6.64
C GLY A 78 -14.08 -9.45 7.34
N PRO A 79 -15.08 -8.97 6.57
CA PRO A 79 -16.33 -8.45 7.10
C PRO A 79 -17.17 -9.46 7.89
N GLU A 80 -17.03 -10.76 7.62
CA GLU A 80 -17.71 -11.84 8.33
C GLU A 80 -16.81 -12.57 9.35
N PHE A 81 -15.65 -11.99 9.73
CA PHE A 81 -14.78 -12.59 10.74
C PHE A 81 -15.42 -12.59 12.12
N ALA A 82 -15.76 -13.79 12.60
CA ALA A 82 -16.28 -14.03 13.94
C ALA A 82 -15.13 -14.23 14.93
N GLY A 83 -14.33 -13.17 15.09
CA GLY A 83 -13.53 -12.96 16.29
C GLY A 83 -12.52 -14.05 16.68
N ILE A 84 -12.05 -13.90 17.92
CA ILE A 84 -11.19 -14.87 18.61
C ILE A 84 -12.08 -15.76 19.49
N ASP A 85 -12.13 -17.06 19.21
CA ASP A 85 -12.70 -18.11 20.07
C ASP A 85 -11.73 -19.30 20.09
N PHE A 86 -10.49 -19.05 20.56
CA PHE A 86 -9.35 -19.96 20.41
C PHE A 86 -9.55 -21.31 21.11
N GLN A 87 -10.05 -22.32 20.39
CA GLN A 87 -10.33 -23.65 20.97
C GLN A 87 -9.10 -24.36 21.59
N ASN A 88 -7.87 -23.87 21.38
CA ASN A 88 -6.63 -24.49 21.85
C ASN A 88 -5.69 -23.59 22.67
N SER A 89 -5.98 -22.29 22.84
CA SER A 89 -5.23 -21.34 23.68
C SER A 89 -5.99 -20.03 23.89
N ASP A 90 -7.07 -20.08 24.68
CA ASP A 90 -7.95 -18.93 24.89
C ASP A 90 -7.21 -17.66 25.38
N THR A 91 -7.61 -16.50 24.85
CA THR A 91 -7.13 -15.20 25.33
C THR A 91 -7.80 -14.86 26.66
N GLN A 92 -6.98 -14.77 27.70
CA GLN A 92 -7.41 -14.37 29.04
C GLN A 92 -7.35 -12.85 29.16
N ILE A 93 -8.44 -12.23 29.59
CA ILE A 93 -8.50 -10.80 29.94
C ILE A 93 -8.80 -10.69 31.43
N VAL A 94 -7.85 -10.12 32.18
CA VAL A 94 -7.94 -9.99 33.63
C VAL A 94 -7.90 -8.52 34.00
N TYR A 95 -8.96 -8.03 34.64
CA TYR A 95 -9.03 -6.67 35.16
C TYR A 95 -8.61 -6.64 36.64
N ILE A 96 -7.79 -5.65 36.99
CA ILE A 96 -7.22 -5.50 38.33
C ILE A 96 -7.48 -4.06 38.82
N PRO A 97 -8.46 -3.84 39.70
CA PRO A 97 -8.65 -2.53 40.31
C PRO A 97 -7.54 -2.31 41.35
N THR A 98 -6.88 -1.15 41.35
CA THR A 98 -5.87 -0.81 42.37
C THR A 98 -6.47 -0.05 43.54
N THR A 99 -7.80 0.13 43.57
CA THR A 99 -8.58 0.66 44.68
C THR A 99 -9.79 -0.22 44.93
N ASP A 100 -10.20 -0.36 46.19
CA ASP A 100 -11.43 -1.08 46.53
C ASP A 100 -12.62 -0.57 45.73
N ILE A 101 -13.37 -1.51 45.12
CA ILE A 101 -14.62 -1.21 44.42
C ILE A 101 -15.80 -1.60 45.33
N PRO A 102 -16.55 -0.64 45.89
CA PRO A 102 -17.72 -0.94 46.70
C PRO A 102 -18.79 -1.68 45.92
N GLY A 103 -19.57 -2.54 46.59
CA GLY A 103 -20.71 -3.22 45.97
C GLY A 103 -21.77 -2.25 45.44
N GLY A 104 -22.34 -2.56 44.28
CA GLY A 104 -23.27 -1.70 43.55
C GLY A 104 -22.61 -0.61 42.69
N SER A 105 -21.28 -0.55 42.63
CA SER A 105 -20.54 0.29 41.68
C SER A 105 -20.74 -0.17 40.23
N VAL A 106 -20.64 0.78 39.31
CA VAL A 106 -20.69 0.57 37.85
C VAL A 106 -19.29 0.78 37.28
N ILE A 107 -18.78 -0.20 36.54
CA ILE A 107 -17.52 -0.10 35.80
C ILE A 107 -17.85 -0.14 34.31
N THR A 108 -17.45 0.88 33.56
CA THR A 108 -17.61 0.93 32.11
C THR A 108 -16.30 0.51 31.46
N MET A 109 -16.38 -0.41 30.51
CA MET A 109 -15.24 -0.89 29.74
C MET A 109 -15.53 -0.75 28.26
N GLU A 110 -14.49 -0.47 27.50
CA GLU A 110 -14.56 -0.21 26.07
C GLU A 110 -13.48 -1.02 25.34
N LEU A 111 -13.87 -1.56 24.17
CA LEU A 111 -12.96 -2.03 23.14
C LEU A 111 -12.73 -0.89 22.16
N ASP A 112 -11.47 -0.59 21.90
CA ASP A 112 -11.06 0.46 20.97
C ASP A 112 -10.16 -0.13 19.87
N SER A 113 -10.31 0.40 18.66
CA SER A 113 -9.48 0.14 17.50
C SER A 113 -9.60 1.32 16.54
N ALA A 114 -8.49 1.71 15.92
CA ALA A 114 -8.43 2.86 15.03
C ALA A 114 -9.18 2.64 13.71
N THR A 115 -9.14 1.42 13.16
CA THR A 115 -9.70 1.15 11.81
C THR A 115 -10.69 -0.02 11.76
N MET A 116 -10.76 -0.85 12.80
CA MET A 116 -11.65 -2.01 12.87
C MET A 116 -12.92 -1.74 13.66
N GLN A 117 -13.93 -2.59 13.49
CA GLN A 117 -15.11 -2.62 14.36
C GLN A 117 -14.95 -3.76 15.37
N ALA A 118 -14.40 -3.48 16.55
CA ALA A 118 -14.28 -4.45 17.63
C ALA A 118 -15.49 -4.42 18.57
N VAL A 119 -16.09 -5.57 18.84
CA VAL A 119 -17.28 -5.72 19.69
C VAL A 119 -17.21 -6.98 20.55
N PHE A 120 -17.89 -6.98 21.69
CA PHE A 120 -18.06 -8.19 22.48
C PHE A 120 -19.07 -9.14 21.80
N ALA A 121 -18.78 -10.44 21.79
CA ALA A 121 -19.51 -11.44 21.01
C ALA A 121 -20.07 -12.61 21.86
N ASN A 122 -20.73 -12.29 22.97
CA ASN A 122 -21.13 -13.31 23.94
C ASN A 122 -22.62 -13.65 23.84
N GLU A 123 -22.96 -14.81 23.26
CA GLU A 123 -24.33 -15.27 22.95
C GLU A 123 -25.38 -15.08 24.06
N ASN A 124 -24.98 -15.24 25.33
CA ASN A 124 -25.86 -15.09 26.49
C ASN A 124 -26.07 -13.63 26.92
N ASN A 125 -25.47 -12.67 26.22
CA ASN A 125 -25.46 -11.23 26.53
C ASN A 125 -24.97 -10.90 27.96
N ILE A 126 -24.16 -11.76 28.56
CA ILE A 126 -23.63 -11.56 29.90
C ILE A 126 -22.15 -11.90 29.93
N ILE A 127 -21.36 -11.01 30.51
CA ILE A 127 -19.98 -11.27 30.95
C ILE A 127 -19.94 -11.09 32.46
N HIS A 128 -19.21 -11.96 33.13
CA HIS A 128 -18.94 -11.90 34.56
C HIS A 128 -17.50 -11.42 34.79
N LEU A 129 -17.31 -10.62 35.84
CA LEU A 129 -16.01 -10.48 36.48
C LEU A 129 -15.95 -11.48 37.62
N ILE A 130 -15.10 -12.49 37.49
CA ILE A 130 -14.97 -13.56 38.47
C ILE A 130 -13.62 -13.46 39.19
N LYS A 131 -13.62 -13.78 40.48
CA LYS A 131 -12.39 -13.89 41.28
C LYS A 131 -12.25 -15.31 41.80
N PHE A 132 -11.03 -15.68 42.17
CA PHE A 132 -10.80 -16.87 42.99
C PHE A 132 -10.95 -16.52 44.48
N ASP A 133 -11.74 -17.30 45.22
CA ASP A 133 -11.98 -17.06 46.66
C ASP A 133 -11.03 -17.84 47.58
N GLY A 134 -10.13 -18.63 47.00
CA GLY A 134 -9.24 -19.56 47.71
C GLY A 134 -9.63 -21.03 47.53
N THR A 135 -10.84 -21.31 47.05
CA THR A 135 -11.35 -22.66 46.76
C THR A 135 -11.99 -22.75 45.38
N ASP A 136 -12.88 -21.83 45.06
CA ASP A 136 -13.68 -21.81 43.83
C ASP A 136 -13.65 -20.43 43.16
N PHE A 137 -14.08 -20.36 41.90
CA PHE A 137 -14.34 -19.09 41.22
C PHE A 137 -15.77 -18.60 41.51
N GLU A 138 -15.90 -17.30 41.84
CA GLU A 138 -17.19 -16.66 42.02
C GLU A 138 -17.29 -15.31 41.29
N ALA A 139 -18.45 -15.05 40.68
CA ALA A 139 -18.78 -13.75 40.10
C ALA A 139 -19.01 -12.67 41.16
N VAL A 140 -18.26 -11.58 41.02
CA VAL A 140 -18.38 -10.36 41.85
C VAL A 140 -18.99 -9.19 41.10
N ALA A 141 -19.05 -9.28 39.78
CA ALA A 141 -19.83 -8.38 38.93
C ALA A 141 -20.38 -9.11 37.71
N SER A 142 -21.41 -8.56 37.09
CA SER A 142 -21.90 -8.99 35.78
C SER A 142 -22.26 -7.77 34.94
N THR A 143 -22.22 -7.92 33.63
CA THR A 143 -22.70 -6.88 32.72
C THR A 143 -24.20 -6.62 32.91
N ASP A 144 -24.61 -5.38 32.65
CA ASP A 144 -26.01 -4.95 32.60
C ASP A 144 -26.35 -4.42 31.21
N GLY A 145 -27.47 -4.87 30.64
CA GLY A 145 -27.90 -4.54 29.28
C GLY A 145 -27.39 -5.50 28.21
N GLN A 146 -27.42 -5.04 26.96
CA GLN A 146 -26.91 -5.78 25.81
C GLN A 146 -25.37 -5.79 25.85
N VAL A 147 -24.77 -6.93 25.50
CA VAL A 147 -23.31 -7.11 25.40
C VAL A 147 -22.90 -7.43 23.98
N THR A 148 -23.64 -8.34 23.34
CA THR A 148 -23.31 -8.80 21.98
C THR A 148 -23.48 -7.65 20.99
N GLY A 149 -22.42 -7.39 20.22
CA GLY A 149 -22.39 -6.33 19.21
C GLY A 149 -22.12 -4.94 19.77
N GLU A 150 -21.85 -4.81 21.08
CA GLU A 150 -21.47 -3.55 21.70
C GLU A 150 -19.94 -3.49 21.87
N ASN A 151 -19.33 -2.34 21.61
CA ASN A 151 -17.93 -2.09 21.94
C ASN A 151 -17.76 -1.54 23.36
N THR A 152 -18.85 -1.05 23.97
CA THR A 152 -18.86 -0.51 25.34
C THR A 152 -19.82 -1.31 26.21
N ILE A 153 -19.33 -1.85 27.32
CA ILE A 153 -20.11 -2.62 28.29
C ILE A 153 -20.02 -2.03 29.69
N LYS A 154 -21.03 -2.32 30.52
CA LYS A 154 -21.10 -1.86 31.91
C LYS A 154 -21.25 -3.03 32.85
N PHE A 155 -20.31 -3.19 33.76
CA PHE A 155 -20.40 -4.14 34.87
C PHE A 155 -21.05 -3.50 36.08
N ILE A 156 -22.01 -4.20 36.69
CA ILE A 156 -22.56 -3.86 37.99
C ILE A 156 -22.01 -4.83 39.03
N THR A 157 -21.30 -4.29 40.01
CA THR A 157 -20.75 -5.08 41.11
C THR A 157 -21.85 -5.54 42.07
N LYS A 158 -21.71 -6.76 42.61
CA LYS A 158 -22.69 -7.37 43.50
C LYS A 158 -22.88 -6.54 44.77
N SER A 159 -24.15 -6.26 45.10
CA SER A 159 -24.48 -5.49 46.30
C SER A 159 -23.95 -6.16 47.56
N GLY A 160 -23.41 -5.36 48.49
CA GLY A 160 -22.86 -5.84 49.76
C GLY A 160 -21.52 -6.57 49.67
N THR A 161 -20.93 -6.70 48.47
CA THR A 161 -19.60 -7.30 48.26
C THR A 161 -18.64 -6.21 47.80
N THR A 162 -17.60 -5.92 48.59
CA THR A 162 -16.49 -5.06 48.14
C THR A 162 -15.49 -5.92 47.38
N ILE A 163 -15.10 -5.49 46.19
CA ILE A 163 -13.95 -6.06 45.48
C ILE A 163 -12.72 -5.39 46.06
N GLY A 164 -11.85 -6.20 46.69
CA GLY A 164 -10.63 -5.70 47.29
C GLY A 164 -9.64 -5.21 46.24
N ALA A 165 -8.87 -4.16 46.54
CA ALA A 165 -7.82 -3.71 45.66
C ALA A 165 -6.78 -4.80 45.39
N GLY A 166 -6.29 -4.84 44.16
CA GLY A 166 -5.34 -5.84 43.69
C GLY A 166 -5.95 -7.18 43.33
N THR A 167 -7.26 -7.37 43.50
CA THR A 167 -7.93 -8.62 43.13
C THR A 167 -7.86 -8.80 41.62
N ARG A 168 -7.43 -9.97 41.16
CA ARG A 168 -7.48 -10.35 39.74
C ARG A 168 -8.87 -10.83 39.38
N LEU A 169 -9.51 -10.12 38.45
CA LEU A 169 -10.86 -10.43 37.98
C LEU A 169 -10.80 -10.89 36.52
N ALA A 170 -10.96 -12.19 36.29
CA ALA A 170 -11.07 -12.71 34.93
C ALA A 170 -12.42 -12.36 34.32
N PHE A 171 -12.40 -11.99 33.05
CA PHE A 171 -13.61 -11.92 32.23
C PHE A 171 -14.06 -13.34 31.93
N SER A 172 -15.32 -13.65 32.22
CA SER A 172 -15.86 -14.98 31.97
C SER A 172 -17.28 -14.95 31.43
N ARG A 173 -17.58 -15.86 30.50
CA ARG A 173 -18.93 -16.15 30.00
C ARG A 173 -19.83 -16.81 31.04
N VAL A 174 -19.25 -17.37 32.10
CA VAL A 174 -19.97 -18.08 33.18
C VAL A 174 -19.57 -17.54 34.57
N ALA A 175 -20.44 -17.73 35.55
CA ALA A 175 -20.27 -17.11 36.87
C ALA A 175 -19.38 -17.89 37.87
N THR A 176 -19.03 -19.14 37.55
CA THR A 176 -18.44 -20.09 38.50
C THR A 176 -17.13 -20.73 38.02
N ASP A 177 -16.68 -20.36 36.83
CA ASP A 177 -15.47 -20.89 36.21
C ASP A 177 -14.94 -19.86 35.20
N VAL A 178 -13.67 -19.99 34.82
CA VAL A 178 -13.10 -19.13 33.77
C VAL A 178 -13.38 -19.74 32.41
N VAL A 179 -14.34 -19.14 31.72
CA VAL A 179 -14.64 -19.42 30.32
C VAL A 179 -14.44 -18.10 29.56
N PRO A 180 -13.35 -17.95 28.80
CA PRO A 180 -12.97 -16.69 28.18
C PRO A 180 -14.06 -16.07 27.30
N VAL A 181 -14.04 -14.74 27.21
CA VAL A 181 -15.02 -13.98 26.43
C VAL A 181 -14.65 -13.99 24.95
N ALA A 182 -15.66 -14.05 24.09
CA ALA A 182 -15.46 -13.86 22.67
C ALA A 182 -15.46 -12.37 22.31
N ILE A 183 -14.54 -12.00 21.42
CA ILE A 183 -14.43 -10.66 20.85
C ILE A 183 -14.46 -10.80 19.34
N ASP A 184 -15.47 -10.22 18.71
CA ASP A 184 -15.58 -10.13 17.26
C ASP A 184 -14.93 -8.84 16.79
N PHE A 185 -14.22 -8.91 15.68
CA PHE A 185 -13.68 -7.73 15.03
C PHE A 185 -13.60 -7.95 13.54
N ALA A 186 -14.04 -6.96 12.78
CA ALA A 186 -14.07 -7.05 11.34
C ALA A 186 -13.46 -5.80 10.72
N ASN A 187 -12.73 -6.01 9.63
CA ASN A 187 -12.36 -4.92 8.74
C ASN A 187 -13.35 -4.87 7.57
N GLN A 188 -13.86 -3.66 7.30
CA GLN A 188 -14.92 -3.41 6.32
C GLN A 188 -14.38 -2.88 4.97
N GLY A 189 -13.06 -2.82 4.78
CA GLY A 189 -12.44 -2.32 3.55
C GLY A 189 -11.12 -3.01 3.20
N CYS A 190 -10.54 -2.66 2.05
CA CYS A 190 -9.26 -3.21 1.65
C CYS A 190 -8.15 -2.89 2.66
N ILE A 191 -7.28 -3.87 2.93
CA ILE A 191 -6.03 -3.65 3.66
C ILE A 191 -4.93 -3.12 2.75
N THR A 192 -4.06 -2.26 3.26
CA THR A 192 -2.90 -1.69 2.55
C THR A 192 -1.59 -2.32 3.04
N THR A 193 -0.45 -1.92 2.45
CA THR A 193 0.88 -2.48 2.71
C THR A 193 1.37 -2.38 4.16
N ASP A 194 0.79 -1.49 4.97
CA ASP A 194 1.36 -1.08 6.27
C ASP A 194 0.33 -1.16 7.41
N ILE A 195 -0.49 -2.22 7.47
CA ILE A 195 -1.38 -2.41 8.62
C ILE A 195 -0.58 -2.91 9.83
N ASP A 196 -0.64 -2.09 10.87
CA ASP A 196 -0.27 -2.40 12.25
C ASP A 196 -1.41 -1.84 13.11
N GLU A 197 -2.36 -2.72 13.45
CA GLU A 197 -3.61 -2.34 14.13
C GLU A 197 -3.75 -3.17 15.40
N SER A 198 -4.09 -2.51 16.50
CA SER A 198 -4.30 -3.18 17.79
C SER A 198 -5.74 -3.04 18.23
N ILE A 199 -6.31 -4.13 18.76
CA ILE A 199 -7.56 -4.08 19.51
C ILE A 199 -7.20 -3.92 20.97
N LEU A 200 -7.69 -2.84 21.55
CA LEU A 200 -7.35 -2.40 22.89
C LEU A 200 -8.55 -2.57 23.82
N VAL A 201 -8.30 -2.89 25.08
CA VAL A 201 -9.29 -2.78 26.16
C VAL A 201 -8.93 -1.69 27.14
N GLN A 202 -9.96 -0.96 27.56
CA GLN A 202 -9.84 0.08 28.56
C GLN A 202 -11.01 0.02 29.56
N SER A 203 -10.74 0.34 30.82
CA SER A 203 -11.78 0.71 31.78
C SER A 203 -11.90 2.23 31.78
N THR A 204 -12.93 2.76 31.12
CA THR A 204 -13.10 4.20 30.89
C THR A 204 -13.72 4.92 32.08
N SER A 205 -14.44 4.20 32.95
CA SER A 205 -15.11 4.78 34.11
C SER A 205 -15.37 3.75 35.19
N ALA A 206 -15.26 4.16 36.46
CA ALA A 206 -15.70 3.38 37.60
C ALA A 206 -16.40 4.32 38.59
N ILE A 207 -17.68 4.08 38.88
CA ILE A 207 -18.52 4.98 39.68
C ILE A 207 -19.18 4.19 40.81
N SER A 208 -19.03 4.66 42.05
CA SER A 208 -19.72 4.10 43.20
C SER A 208 -21.24 4.31 43.11
N GLY A 209 -22.02 3.24 43.13
CA GLY A 209 -23.49 3.31 42.94
C GLY A 209 -24.24 4.04 44.05
N GLY A 210 -23.68 4.11 45.26
CA GLY A 210 -24.31 4.80 46.39
C GLY A 210 -24.00 6.30 46.47
N THR A 211 -22.86 6.73 45.91
CA THR A 211 -22.34 8.10 46.08
C THR A 211 -22.15 8.86 44.76
N GLY A 212 -22.11 8.16 43.62
CA GLY A 212 -21.83 8.74 42.31
C GLY A 212 -20.38 9.25 42.16
N ILE A 213 -19.48 8.88 43.08
CA ILE A 213 -18.09 9.32 43.07
C ILE A 213 -17.27 8.40 42.16
N SER A 214 -16.39 9.00 41.36
CA SER A 214 -15.43 8.29 40.51
C SER A 214 -14.36 7.58 41.37
N ILE A 215 -14.01 6.36 40.97
CA ILE A 215 -13.01 5.52 41.63
C ILE A 215 -11.79 5.46 40.72
N GLU A 216 -10.77 6.28 41.01
CA GLU A 216 -9.60 6.45 40.14
C GLU A 216 -8.87 5.12 39.88
N GLY A 217 -8.64 4.32 40.93
CA GLY A 217 -8.04 2.97 40.80
C GLY A 217 -8.93 1.92 40.12
N GLY A 218 -10.14 2.30 39.69
CA GLY A 218 -11.01 1.49 38.85
C GLY A 218 -10.96 1.84 37.35
N VAL A 219 -10.30 2.94 36.99
CA VAL A 219 -10.18 3.45 35.61
C VAL A 219 -8.76 3.19 35.12
N SER A 220 -8.57 2.62 33.93
CA SER A 220 -7.22 2.43 33.38
C SER A 220 -6.71 3.72 32.75
N LYS A 221 -5.40 4.01 32.88
CA LYS A 221 -4.76 5.18 32.24
C LYS A 221 -4.02 4.84 30.95
N LYS A 222 -3.95 3.56 30.62
CA LYS A 222 -3.35 3.01 29.42
C LYS A 222 -4.34 2.07 28.76
N ASP A 223 -4.16 1.92 27.47
CA ASP A 223 -4.88 0.97 26.65
C ASP A 223 -4.05 -0.31 26.62
N PHE A 224 -4.72 -1.44 26.84
CA PHE A 224 -4.07 -2.75 26.91
C PHE A 224 -4.43 -3.53 25.66
N GLU A 225 -3.41 -3.93 24.91
CA GLU A 225 -3.57 -4.68 23.69
C GLU A 225 -4.06 -6.10 23.98
N ILE A 226 -5.15 -6.47 23.33
CA ILE A 226 -5.71 -7.83 23.34
C ILE A 226 -5.29 -8.57 22.08
N VAL A 227 -5.37 -7.87 20.94
CA VAL A 227 -5.09 -8.43 19.62
C VAL A 227 -4.15 -7.49 18.89
N ASP A 228 -3.10 -8.08 18.32
CA ASP A 228 -2.16 -7.47 17.40
C ASP A 228 -2.51 -7.97 15.98
N VAL A 229 -3.02 -7.08 15.14
CA VAL A 229 -3.41 -7.38 13.75
C VAL A 229 -2.35 -6.85 12.79
N GLN A 230 -1.69 -7.77 12.10
CA GLN A 230 -0.57 -7.48 11.20
C GLN A 230 -0.74 -8.18 9.85
N ASN A 231 -0.15 -7.61 8.80
CA ASN A 231 -0.09 -8.23 7.49
C ASN A 231 0.71 -9.55 7.57
N GLN A 232 0.10 -10.67 7.17
CA GLN A 232 0.83 -11.91 6.95
C GLN A 232 1.61 -11.85 5.62
N TYR A 233 1.08 -11.15 4.62
CA TYR A 233 1.65 -11.04 3.29
C TYR A 233 1.88 -9.57 2.93
N GLU A 234 3.14 -9.21 2.68
CA GLU A 234 3.52 -7.86 2.25
C GLU A 234 4.05 -7.89 0.81
N VAL A 235 3.68 -6.88 0.02
CA VAL A 235 4.26 -6.64 -1.31
C VAL A 235 4.94 -5.29 -1.34
N LYS A 236 6.23 -5.26 -1.68
CA LYS A 236 7.05 -4.04 -1.75
C LYS A 236 7.52 -3.83 -3.17
N PHE A 237 7.10 -2.72 -3.76
CA PHE A 237 7.45 -2.32 -5.11
C PHE A 237 8.63 -1.36 -5.08
N ASN A 238 9.64 -1.63 -5.89
CA ASN A 238 10.70 -0.67 -6.16
C ASN A 238 10.39 0.06 -7.46
N VAL A 239 10.46 1.38 -7.42
CA VAL A 239 10.37 2.20 -8.63
C VAL A 239 11.65 2.00 -9.45
N THR A 240 11.48 1.66 -10.72
CA THR A 240 12.57 1.58 -11.68
C THR A 240 12.35 2.61 -12.77
N GLU A 241 13.33 3.48 -12.96
CA GLU A 241 13.31 4.48 -14.01
C GLU A 241 14.25 4.05 -15.13
N GLY A 242 13.82 4.27 -16.38
CA GLY A 242 14.63 4.00 -17.56
C GLY A 242 14.28 4.93 -18.69
N GLU A 243 15.15 4.97 -19.69
CA GLU A 243 14.97 5.80 -20.88
C GLU A 243 15.11 4.93 -22.12
N VAL A 244 14.30 5.20 -23.15
CA VAL A 244 14.53 4.65 -24.48
C VAL A 244 15.62 5.46 -25.19
N ASN A 245 16.44 4.80 -26.00
CA ASN A 245 17.54 5.47 -26.67
C ASN A 245 17.03 6.36 -27.82
N ALA A 246 17.40 7.64 -27.85
CA ALA A 246 17.12 8.58 -28.93
C ALA A 246 18.09 8.42 -30.10
N GLU A 247 19.25 7.81 -29.88
CA GLU A 247 20.36 7.70 -30.83
C GLU A 247 20.19 6.51 -31.79
N SER A 248 20.75 6.66 -33.00
CA SER A 248 20.82 5.64 -34.05
C SER A 248 22.23 5.06 -34.25
N SER A 249 23.26 5.65 -33.64
CA SER A 249 24.67 5.25 -33.85
C SER A 249 25.32 4.54 -32.66
N SER A 250 24.61 4.41 -31.55
CA SER A 250 25.15 3.94 -30.26
C SER A 250 24.58 2.56 -29.87
N SER A 251 25.10 1.47 -30.48
CA SER A 251 25.10 0.18 -29.76
C SER A 251 26.47 -0.07 -29.15
N VAL A 252 26.45 -0.72 -27.98
CA VAL A 252 27.61 -1.37 -27.34
C VAL A 252 28.41 -2.25 -28.34
N THR A 253 27.75 -2.74 -29.39
CA THR A 253 28.33 -3.64 -30.40
C THR A 253 28.88 -2.93 -31.64
N GLY A 254 28.83 -1.60 -31.73
CA GLY A 254 29.34 -0.82 -32.87
C GLY A 254 28.48 -0.92 -34.15
N ASN A 255 27.28 -1.49 -34.06
CA ASN A 255 26.30 -1.53 -35.13
C ASN A 255 25.33 -0.34 -35.01
N PRO A 256 24.85 0.22 -36.14
CA PRO A 256 23.76 1.20 -36.12
C PRO A 256 22.53 0.59 -35.45
N ILE A 257 21.92 1.34 -34.55
CA ILE A 257 20.66 1.02 -33.89
C ILE A 257 19.53 1.83 -34.51
N ILE A 258 18.30 1.31 -34.43
CA ILE A 258 17.13 2.12 -34.78
C ILE A 258 16.78 2.94 -33.54
N ALA A 259 16.65 4.26 -33.66
CA ALA A 259 16.26 5.10 -32.53
C ALA A 259 14.97 4.58 -31.88
N ARG A 260 14.96 4.51 -30.55
CA ARG A 260 13.91 4.01 -29.66
C ARG A 260 13.63 2.51 -29.76
N SER A 261 14.48 1.74 -30.43
CA SER A 261 14.36 0.28 -30.45
C SER A 261 15.02 -0.41 -29.25
N GLU A 262 15.81 0.32 -28.47
CA GLU A 262 16.58 -0.18 -27.34
C GLU A 262 16.43 0.77 -26.14
N PHE A 263 16.56 0.25 -24.92
CA PHE A 263 16.73 1.10 -23.74
C PHE A 263 18.17 1.61 -23.66
N VAL A 264 18.35 2.75 -23.00
CA VAL A 264 19.67 3.32 -22.75
C VAL A 264 20.44 2.39 -21.82
N TYR A 265 21.57 1.87 -22.28
CA TYR A 265 22.33 0.88 -21.54
C TYR A 265 23.83 1.16 -21.62
N ASP A 266 24.48 1.28 -20.47
CA ASP A 266 25.93 1.31 -20.38
C ASP A 266 26.47 -0.10 -20.13
N ALA A 267 27.08 -0.71 -21.15
CA ALA A 267 27.69 -2.02 -21.02
C ALA A 267 28.97 -2.05 -20.17
N THR A 268 29.56 -0.89 -19.91
CA THR A 268 30.75 -0.74 -19.05
C THR A 268 30.34 -0.78 -17.58
N GLU A 269 29.18 -0.20 -17.24
CA GLU A 269 28.66 -0.13 -15.88
C GLU A 269 27.62 -1.20 -15.55
N LYS A 270 27.10 -1.94 -16.54
CA LYS A 270 26.12 -3.04 -16.42
C LYS A 270 25.20 -2.92 -15.19
N THR A 271 24.08 -2.23 -15.32
CA THR A 271 23.13 -2.17 -14.21
C THR A 271 22.23 -3.41 -14.20
N LEU A 272 21.88 -3.90 -13.01
CA LEU A 272 20.94 -5.01 -12.82
C LEU A 272 19.49 -4.61 -13.18
N THR A 273 19.21 -3.32 -13.31
CA THR A 273 17.87 -2.79 -13.55
C THR A 273 17.64 -2.34 -14.99
N ASN A 274 18.69 -2.09 -15.77
CA ASN A 274 18.55 -1.60 -17.14
C ASN A 274 19.45 -2.40 -18.09
N GLN A 275 18.85 -2.92 -19.15
CA GLN A 275 19.51 -3.72 -20.18
C GLN A 275 19.04 -3.25 -21.55
N LYS A 276 19.81 -3.60 -22.58
CA LYS A 276 19.55 -3.22 -23.97
C LYS A 276 18.09 -3.42 -24.41
N ASP A 277 17.50 -4.56 -24.07
CA ASP A 277 16.15 -4.98 -24.50
C ASP A 277 15.09 -4.85 -23.42
N ARG A 278 15.47 -4.55 -22.17
CA ARG A 278 14.53 -4.57 -21.04
C ARG A 278 14.90 -3.64 -19.89
N LEU A 279 13.86 -3.17 -19.20
CA LEU A 279 13.94 -2.49 -17.92
C LEU A 279 13.37 -3.42 -16.84
N ILE A 280 14.10 -3.63 -15.75
CA ILE A 280 13.85 -4.66 -14.73
C ILE A 280 13.49 -4.00 -13.41
N ALA A 281 12.27 -4.24 -12.95
CA ALA A 281 11.75 -3.75 -11.67
C ALA A 281 11.58 -4.88 -10.65
N PRO A 282 12.39 -4.92 -9.58
CA PRO A 282 12.25 -5.92 -8.53
C PRO A 282 11.06 -5.61 -7.61
N VAL A 283 10.28 -6.63 -7.28
CA VAL A 283 9.18 -6.61 -6.32
C VAL A 283 9.43 -7.67 -5.26
N THR A 284 9.39 -7.27 -3.99
CA THR A 284 9.56 -8.18 -2.87
C THR A 284 8.22 -8.65 -2.36
N PHE A 285 8.03 -9.96 -2.31
CA PHE A 285 6.90 -10.65 -1.71
C PHE A 285 7.36 -11.26 -0.39
N ARG A 286 6.77 -10.84 0.72
CA ARG A 286 7.17 -11.28 2.06
C ARG A 286 6.04 -12.04 2.74
N THR A 287 6.43 -13.09 3.46
CA THR A 287 5.54 -13.83 4.36
C THR A 287 6.05 -13.71 5.80
N ASN A 288 5.27 -13.02 6.62
CA ASN A 288 5.47 -12.93 8.05
C ASN A 288 4.97 -14.22 8.72
N THR A 289 5.65 -14.65 9.79
CA THR A 289 5.35 -15.90 10.50
C THR A 289 5.14 -15.65 11.98
N GLY A 290 4.43 -16.54 12.68
CA GLY A 290 4.21 -16.43 14.13
C GLY A 290 2.84 -15.86 14.51
N PHE A 291 1.85 -16.01 13.63
CA PHE A 291 0.44 -15.77 13.93
C PHE A 291 -0.15 -16.93 14.74
N ASP A 292 -1.10 -16.63 15.62
CA ASP A 292 -1.75 -17.61 16.48
C ASP A 292 -2.74 -18.48 15.67
N VAL A 293 -2.96 -19.71 16.16
CA VAL A 293 -3.31 -20.94 15.41
C VAL A 293 -4.65 -20.93 14.64
N GLU A 294 -5.46 -19.87 14.70
CA GLU A 294 -6.75 -19.81 14.00
C GLU A 294 -6.76 -19.00 12.69
N ALA A 295 -5.64 -18.35 12.33
CA ALA A 295 -5.61 -17.45 11.17
C ALA A 295 -4.43 -17.54 10.18
N PRO A 296 -3.46 -18.49 10.24
CA PRO A 296 -2.42 -18.52 9.22
C PRO A 296 -3.02 -18.98 7.89
N LEU A 297 -3.12 -18.06 6.93
CA LEU A 297 -3.51 -18.41 5.56
C LEU A 297 -2.33 -19.07 4.88
N THR A 298 -2.57 -20.06 4.03
CA THR A 298 -1.49 -20.70 3.27
C THR A 298 -1.61 -20.39 1.79
N ALA A 299 -0.58 -19.76 1.23
CA ALA A 299 -0.56 -19.31 -0.17
C ALA A 299 -0.81 -20.42 -1.22
N ALA A 300 -0.68 -21.70 -0.84
CA ALA A 300 -0.87 -22.85 -1.73
C ALA A 300 -2.34 -23.27 -1.96
N THR A 301 -3.27 -22.91 -1.06
CA THR A 301 -4.67 -23.37 -1.14
C THR A 301 -5.69 -22.25 -1.12
N ASP A 302 -5.27 -21.04 -0.72
CA ASP A 302 -6.20 -20.09 -0.15
C ASP A 302 -6.48 -18.87 -1.02
N PHE A 303 -5.54 -18.47 -1.88
CA PHE A 303 -5.68 -17.23 -2.65
C PHE A 303 -4.81 -17.15 -3.90
N ASN A 304 -5.23 -16.27 -4.80
CA ASN A 304 -4.45 -15.83 -5.94
C ASN A 304 -3.99 -14.40 -5.73
N GLN A 305 -2.81 -14.07 -6.26
CA GLN A 305 -2.40 -12.70 -6.44
C GLN A 305 -3.02 -12.21 -7.76
N LYS A 306 -3.83 -11.17 -7.70
CA LYS A 306 -4.33 -10.44 -8.85
C LYS A 306 -3.43 -9.25 -9.08
N LEU A 307 -2.92 -9.15 -10.30
CA LEU A 307 -2.13 -8.03 -10.76
C LEU A 307 -2.85 -7.33 -11.90
N LYS A 308 -3.07 -6.04 -11.76
CA LYS A 308 -3.52 -5.21 -12.86
C LYS A 308 -2.45 -4.17 -13.18
N LEU A 309 -1.93 -4.29 -14.40
CA LEU A 309 -0.92 -3.40 -14.95
C LEU A 309 -1.61 -2.22 -15.64
N VAL A 310 -1.67 -1.08 -14.96
CA VAL A 310 -2.29 0.14 -15.47
C VAL A 310 -1.22 1.09 -15.95
N GLY A 311 -1.27 1.44 -17.23
CA GLY A 311 -0.44 2.50 -17.80
C GLY A 311 -1.12 3.85 -17.58
N ASP A 312 -0.34 4.88 -17.26
CA ASP A 312 -0.84 6.28 -17.24
C ASP A 312 -1.18 6.83 -18.63
N GLN A 313 -0.76 6.12 -19.69
CA GLN A 313 -1.02 6.35 -21.10
C GLN A 313 -1.36 5.02 -21.81
N THR A 314 -2.07 5.09 -22.94
CA THR A 314 -2.72 3.96 -23.61
C THR A 314 -1.80 2.89 -24.22
N SER A 315 -0.48 3.10 -24.34
CA SER A 315 0.41 2.05 -24.88
C SER A 315 1.91 2.33 -24.72
N ALA A 316 2.67 1.33 -24.25
CA ALA A 316 4.13 1.30 -24.29
C ALA A 316 4.71 1.03 -25.70
N GLY A 317 3.85 0.72 -26.67
CA GLY A 317 4.19 0.29 -28.02
C GLY A 317 3.81 -1.18 -28.26
N GLU A 318 3.53 -1.56 -29.51
CA GLU A 318 3.02 -2.90 -29.85
C GLU A 318 4.01 -4.04 -29.55
N ALA A 319 5.31 -3.74 -29.49
CA ALA A 319 6.36 -4.70 -29.23
C ALA A 319 6.74 -4.83 -27.74
N VAL A 320 6.22 -3.96 -26.88
CA VAL A 320 6.60 -3.93 -25.46
C VAL A 320 5.69 -4.85 -24.64
N ARG A 321 6.30 -5.72 -23.85
CA ARG A 321 5.60 -6.64 -22.93
C ARG A 321 6.21 -6.57 -21.53
N VAL A 322 5.43 -6.90 -20.52
CA VAL A 322 5.91 -7.15 -19.15
C VAL A 322 5.98 -8.65 -18.95
N ILE A 323 7.12 -9.12 -18.46
CA ILE A 323 7.41 -10.53 -18.21
C ILE A 323 7.88 -10.69 -16.76
N MET A 324 7.37 -11.68 -16.04
CA MET A 324 7.80 -11.97 -14.67
C MET A 324 8.85 -13.07 -14.61
N TRP A 325 9.80 -12.90 -13.71
CA TRP A 325 10.91 -13.83 -13.48
C TRP A 325 11.16 -13.99 -11.98
N ASP A 326 11.44 -15.21 -11.55
CA ASP A 326 11.67 -15.55 -10.14
C ASP A 326 13.14 -15.37 -9.71
N ASP A 327 14.06 -15.19 -10.66
CA ASP A 327 15.48 -15.13 -10.35
C ASP A 327 16.26 -14.21 -11.30
N GLN A 328 17.34 -13.64 -10.78
CA GLN A 328 18.30 -12.81 -11.50
C GLN A 328 19.72 -13.23 -11.14
N ASP A 329 20.54 -13.52 -12.15
CA ASP A 329 21.97 -13.75 -11.96
C ASP A 329 22.64 -12.44 -11.49
N ASN A 330 23.17 -12.45 -10.26
CA ASN A 330 23.80 -11.28 -9.66
C ASN A 330 25.09 -10.79 -10.36
N THR A 331 25.65 -11.58 -11.28
CA THR A 331 26.88 -11.26 -12.02
C THR A 331 26.58 -10.74 -13.42
N THR A 332 25.63 -11.37 -14.13
CA THR A 332 25.30 -11.01 -15.51
C THR A 332 24.08 -10.09 -15.61
N GLY A 333 23.22 -10.10 -14.59
CA GLY A 333 21.91 -9.45 -14.59
C GLY A 333 20.84 -10.25 -15.34
N ASP A 334 21.18 -11.44 -15.86
CA ASP A 334 20.27 -12.25 -16.66
C ASP A 334 19.11 -12.76 -15.81
N LEU A 335 17.90 -12.68 -16.36
CA LEU A 335 16.70 -13.18 -15.70
C LEU A 335 16.48 -14.65 -16.03
N THR A 336 16.17 -15.46 -15.01
CA THR A 336 15.89 -16.89 -15.15
C THR A 336 14.62 -17.27 -14.39
N ASN A 337 14.08 -18.47 -14.65
CA ASN A 337 12.84 -18.97 -14.04
C ASN A 337 11.63 -18.06 -14.33
N ARG A 338 11.19 -18.05 -15.60
CA ARG A 338 10.01 -17.28 -16.01
C ARG A 338 8.75 -17.75 -15.29
N ILE A 339 7.97 -16.80 -14.81
CA ILE A 339 6.65 -17.01 -14.21
C ILE A 339 5.58 -16.61 -15.24
N ASN A 340 4.56 -17.44 -15.43
CA ASN A 340 3.44 -17.14 -16.32
C ASN A 340 2.35 -16.38 -15.58
N PHE A 341 1.66 -15.50 -16.29
CA PHE A 341 0.39 -14.94 -15.87
C PHE A 341 -0.75 -15.89 -16.23
N GLU A 342 -1.80 -15.91 -15.43
CA GLU A 342 -3.04 -16.62 -15.71
C GLU A 342 -4.12 -15.67 -16.27
N PRO A 343 -4.98 -16.14 -17.20
CA PRO A 343 -5.03 -17.51 -17.73
C PRO A 343 -4.04 -17.75 -18.90
N GLY A 344 -2.94 -18.46 -18.64
CA GLY A 344 -2.00 -18.97 -19.65
C GLY A 344 -1.19 -17.96 -20.48
N GLU A 345 -1.06 -16.71 -20.05
CA GLU A 345 -0.30 -15.69 -20.78
C GLU A 345 1.13 -15.60 -20.26
N ALA A 346 2.10 -15.83 -21.15
CA ALA A 346 3.51 -15.70 -20.79
C ALA A 346 3.94 -14.22 -20.66
N ASP A 347 3.19 -13.31 -21.29
CA ASP A 347 3.52 -11.89 -21.47
C ASP A 347 2.30 -11.01 -21.20
N ALA A 348 2.47 -9.96 -20.42
CA ALA A 348 1.44 -8.95 -20.20
C ALA A 348 1.64 -7.73 -21.13
N THR A 349 0.56 -7.23 -21.71
CA THR A 349 0.57 -5.97 -22.46
C THR A 349 0.40 -4.78 -21.51
N PRO A 350 1.36 -3.83 -21.44
CA PRO A 350 1.24 -2.64 -20.61
C PRO A 350 0.07 -1.75 -21.05
N GLY A 351 -0.61 -1.09 -20.11
CA GLY A 351 -1.53 0.02 -20.43
C GLY A 351 -2.95 -0.36 -20.83
N ASN A 352 -3.29 -1.65 -20.95
CA ASN A 352 -4.64 -2.07 -21.35
C ASN A 352 -5.62 -2.22 -20.15
N GLY A 353 -5.16 -2.01 -18.91
CA GLY A 353 -5.98 -2.19 -17.70
C GLY A 353 -6.50 -3.62 -17.51
N LYS A 354 -5.90 -4.59 -18.23
CA LYS A 354 -6.22 -6.01 -18.11
C LYS A 354 -5.68 -6.52 -16.77
N THR A 355 -6.50 -7.31 -16.09
CA THR A 355 -6.12 -8.05 -14.89
C THR A 355 -5.49 -9.38 -15.30
N TYR A 356 -4.35 -9.66 -14.71
CA TYR A 356 -3.60 -10.90 -14.78
C TYR A 356 -3.62 -11.54 -13.40
N GLU A 357 -3.62 -12.86 -13.33
CA GLU A 357 -3.60 -13.58 -12.05
C GLU A 357 -2.32 -14.39 -11.94
N THR A 358 -1.84 -14.64 -10.73
CA THR A 358 -0.73 -15.55 -10.46
C THR A 358 -1.00 -16.26 -9.14
N LEU A 359 -0.69 -17.55 -9.08
CA LEU A 359 -0.84 -18.32 -7.86
C LEU A 359 0.02 -17.68 -6.76
N ALA A 360 -0.59 -17.40 -5.60
CA ALA A 360 0.14 -16.77 -4.50
C ALA A 360 1.32 -17.63 -4.03
N SER A 361 1.18 -18.95 -4.05
CA SER A 361 2.27 -19.90 -3.74
C SER A 361 3.48 -19.83 -4.67
N THR A 362 3.35 -19.24 -5.86
CA THR A 362 4.48 -18.98 -6.75
C THR A 362 5.26 -17.74 -6.31
N LEU A 363 4.60 -16.77 -5.68
CA LEU A 363 5.19 -15.46 -5.38
C LEU A 363 5.64 -15.38 -3.92
N PHE A 364 4.82 -15.85 -2.99
CA PHE A 364 5.08 -15.75 -1.56
C PHE A 364 5.80 -17.00 -1.03
N PRO A 365 6.94 -16.85 -0.34
CA PRO A 365 7.63 -17.97 0.27
C PRO A 365 6.87 -18.48 1.50
N VAL A 366 7.27 -19.64 2.04
CA VAL A 366 6.70 -20.13 3.32
C VAL A 366 7.05 -19.20 4.49
N SER A 367 8.21 -18.54 4.42
CA SER A 367 8.70 -17.59 5.42
C SER A 367 9.75 -16.67 4.81
N GLY A 368 9.76 -15.40 5.19
CA GLY A 368 10.76 -14.42 4.74
C GLY A 368 10.40 -13.79 3.39
N ASP A 369 11.43 -13.44 2.61
CA ASP A 369 11.30 -12.64 1.39
C ASP A 369 11.55 -13.48 0.14
N ASN A 370 10.72 -13.31 -0.89
CA ASN A 370 11.00 -13.69 -2.27
C ASN A 370 11.05 -12.42 -3.13
N VAL A 371 11.96 -12.36 -4.11
CA VAL A 371 12.08 -11.22 -5.02
C VAL A 371 11.75 -11.67 -6.43
N VAL A 372 10.70 -11.09 -6.99
CA VAL A 372 10.25 -11.33 -8.36
C VAL A 372 10.57 -10.12 -9.22
N TYR A 373 11.07 -10.36 -10.41
CA TYR A 373 11.54 -9.33 -11.33
C TYR A 373 10.53 -9.13 -12.46
N TYR A 374 9.96 -7.93 -12.52
CA TYR A 374 9.08 -7.48 -13.60
C TYR A 374 9.92 -6.83 -14.69
N ALA A 375 10.05 -7.49 -15.84
CA ALA A 375 10.84 -7.02 -16.96
C ALA A 375 9.96 -6.42 -18.06
N LEU A 376 10.00 -5.10 -18.22
CA LEU A 376 9.44 -4.40 -19.36
C LEU A 376 10.38 -4.58 -20.56
N THR A 377 9.99 -5.41 -21.51
CA THR A 377 10.86 -5.95 -22.57
C THR A 377 10.38 -5.53 -23.94
N ASN A 378 11.29 -5.08 -24.82
CA ASN A 378 11.03 -4.98 -26.25
C ASN A 378 11.18 -6.36 -26.90
N THR A 379 10.05 -6.99 -27.20
CA THR A 379 10.02 -8.40 -27.67
C THR A 379 10.27 -8.56 -29.17
N VAL A 380 10.38 -7.45 -29.91
CA VAL A 380 10.58 -7.48 -31.36
C VAL A 380 11.76 -6.58 -31.72
N ASP A 381 12.84 -7.21 -32.18
CA ASP A 381 14.07 -6.49 -32.56
C ASP A 381 13.79 -5.41 -33.62
N GLY A 382 14.37 -4.23 -33.42
CA GLY A 382 14.20 -3.07 -34.29
C GLY A 382 12.82 -2.38 -34.25
N LYS A 383 11.86 -2.85 -33.44
CA LYS A 383 10.59 -2.13 -33.26
C LYS A 383 10.76 -0.97 -32.28
N VAL A 384 10.22 0.19 -32.65
CA VAL A 384 10.28 1.40 -31.82
C VAL A 384 9.34 1.28 -30.62
N MET A 385 9.82 1.73 -29.47
CA MET A 385 9.06 1.86 -28.23
C MET A 385 8.50 3.27 -28.07
N ASN A 386 7.38 3.37 -27.37
CA ASN A 386 6.90 4.66 -26.89
C ASN A 386 7.76 5.13 -25.70
N PHE A 387 7.51 6.34 -25.22
CA PHE A 387 8.20 6.94 -24.07
C PHE A 387 7.29 7.95 -23.37
N ASN A 388 7.72 8.46 -22.22
CA ASN A 388 6.94 9.29 -21.31
C ASN A 388 5.65 8.60 -20.83
N TYR A 389 5.78 7.36 -20.36
CA TYR A 389 4.70 6.63 -19.71
C TYR A 389 5.19 6.00 -18.41
N SER A 390 4.27 5.81 -17.49
CA SER A 390 4.45 5.11 -16.22
C SER A 390 3.63 3.82 -16.23
N LEU A 391 4.20 2.76 -15.66
CA LEU A 391 3.49 1.53 -15.32
C LEU A 391 3.16 1.54 -13.83
N VAL A 392 1.88 1.53 -13.51
CA VAL A 392 1.34 1.37 -12.17
C VAL A 392 0.89 -0.08 -12.00
N ASN A 393 1.33 -0.70 -10.92
CA ASN A 393 0.87 -2.03 -10.51
C ASN A 393 -0.21 -1.83 -9.45
N GLU A 394 -1.45 -2.03 -9.88
CA GLU A 394 -2.55 -2.25 -8.95
C GLU A 394 -2.49 -3.74 -8.57
N HIS A 395 -2.34 -4.04 -7.30
CA HIS A 395 -2.23 -5.41 -6.82
C HIS A 395 -3.29 -5.71 -5.77
N GLU A 396 -3.76 -6.95 -5.82
CA GLU A 396 -4.78 -7.47 -4.95
C GLU A 396 -4.42 -8.90 -4.55
N LEU A 397 -4.70 -9.26 -3.29
CA LEU A 397 -4.76 -10.66 -2.88
C LEU A 397 -6.24 -11.06 -2.83
N ASP A 398 -6.63 -11.98 -3.71
CA ASP A 398 -8.00 -12.49 -3.81
C ASP A 398 -8.11 -13.88 -3.20
N PHE A 399 -8.81 -13.95 -2.06
CA PHE A 399 -9.01 -15.16 -1.28
C PHE A 399 -10.24 -15.98 -1.71
N ASN A 400 -10.45 -16.09 -3.02
CA ASN A 400 -11.47 -16.96 -3.63
C ASN A 400 -12.89 -16.74 -3.06
N SER A 401 -13.27 -15.48 -2.81
CA SER A 401 -14.60 -15.06 -2.30
C SER A 401 -15.00 -15.52 -0.88
N ASP A 402 -14.06 -15.91 -0.02
CA ASP A 402 -14.38 -16.10 1.41
C ASP A 402 -14.58 -14.72 2.08
N GLU A 403 -15.83 -14.37 2.39
CA GLU A 403 -16.20 -13.09 3.03
C GLU A 403 -15.64 -12.96 4.45
N ARG A 404 -15.10 -14.05 5.02
CA ARG A 404 -14.32 -13.99 6.28
C ARG A 404 -12.92 -13.45 6.07
N ARG A 405 -12.43 -13.34 4.83
CA ARG A 405 -11.07 -12.90 4.52
C ARG A 405 -11.10 -11.50 3.95
N ASN A 406 -10.12 -10.69 4.34
CA ASN A 406 -10.03 -9.34 3.87
C ASN A 406 -9.21 -9.23 2.59
N ARG A 407 -9.63 -8.34 1.69
CA ARG A 407 -8.96 -8.10 0.43
C ARG A 407 -7.78 -7.16 0.65
N PHE A 408 -6.61 -7.55 0.19
CA PHE A 408 -5.47 -6.64 0.10
C PHE A 408 -5.62 -5.78 -1.16
N CYS A 409 -5.40 -4.46 -1.07
CA CYS A 409 -5.41 -3.56 -2.22
C CYS A 409 -4.29 -2.51 -2.09
N GLY A 410 -3.51 -2.34 -3.15
CA GLY A 410 -2.55 -1.25 -3.22
C GLY A 410 -2.16 -0.92 -4.65
N ASP A 411 -1.71 0.32 -4.85
CA ASP A 411 -1.23 0.79 -6.14
C ASP A 411 0.19 1.32 -5.96
N ALA A 412 1.12 0.80 -6.74
CA ALA A 412 2.48 1.28 -6.73
C ALA A 412 2.93 1.58 -8.16
N LYS A 413 3.40 2.82 -8.36
CA LYS A 413 4.18 3.15 -9.54
C LYS A 413 5.42 2.27 -9.52
N GLN A 414 5.62 1.47 -10.56
CA GLN A 414 6.71 0.48 -10.59
C GLN A 414 7.75 0.85 -11.64
N ILE A 415 7.31 1.33 -12.80
CA ILE A 415 8.22 1.64 -13.91
C ILE A 415 7.92 3.02 -14.49
N ASP A 416 8.96 3.80 -14.73
CA ASP A 416 8.93 5.05 -15.48
C ASP A 416 9.81 4.96 -16.71
N VAL A 417 9.24 5.26 -17.88
CA VAL A 417 9.98 5.26 -19.14
C VAL A 417 10.02 6.65 -19.74
N GLY A 418 11.22 7.23 -19.77
CA GLY A 418 11.56 8.46 -20.46
C GLY A 418 12.26 8.22 -21.81
N VAL A 419 12.97 9.24 -22.29
CA VAL A 419 13.83 9.20 -23.48
C VAL A 419 15.06 10.05 -23.20
N ASN A 420 16.26 9.56 -23.54
CA ASN A 420 17.53 10.29 -23.34
C ASN A 420 17.77 11.35 -24.42
N GLY A 421 16.81 12.26 -24.57
CA GLY A 421 16.88 13.30 -25.58
C GLY A 421 15.78 14.34 -25.41
N ALA A 422 15.84 15.36 -26.27
CA ALA A 422 14.79 16.36 -26.35
C ALA A 422 13.64 15.88 -27.25
N VAL A 423 12.41 16.24 -26.89
CA VAL A 423 11.22 15.91 -27.66
C VAL A 423 10.50 17.20 -28.02
N LEU A 424 10.38 17.45 -29.33
CA LEU A 424 9.71 18.61 -29.89
C LEU A 424 8.49 18.15 -30.69
N LYS A 425 7.29 18.55 -30.27
CA LYS A 425 6.02 18.23 -30.95
C LYS A 425 5.51 19.44 -31.73
N VAL A 426 5.22 19.22 -33.01
CA VAL A 426 4.69 20.23 -33.93
C VAL A 426 3.28 19.79 -34.37
N PRO A 427 2.23 20.25 -33.68
CA PRO A 427 0.86 19.87 -34.01
C PRO A 427 0.33 20.67 -35.22
N TYR A 428 -0.62 20.09 -35.95
CA TYR A 428 -1.40 20.73 -37.02
C TYR A 428 -0.59 21.34 -38.18
N ILE A 429 0.60 20.83 -38.48
CA ILE A 429 1.38 21.29 -39.63
C ILE A 429 0.81 20.72 -40.93
N VAL A 430 0.86 21.48 -42.03
CA VAL A 430 0.31 21.05 -43.32
C VAL A 430 1.42 20.50 -44.21
N ARG A 431 1.14 19.37 -44.89
CA ARG A 431 2.07 18.63 -45.75
C ARG A 431 2.74 19.46 -46.87
N LYS A 432 2.00 20.42 -47.45
CA LYS A 432 2.42 21.19 -48.64
C LYS A 432 2.49 22.69 -48.32
N GLY A 433 3.46 23.39 -48.93
CA GLY A 433 3.69 24.83 -48.78
C GLY A 433 5.08 25.16 -48.22
N ASP A 434 5.33 26.43 -47.92
CA ASP A 434 6.59 26.94 -47.34
C ASP A 434 6.69 26.67 -45.81
N ASN A 435 6.09 25.57 -45.34
CA ASN A 435 6.14 25.16 -43.94
C ASN A 435 7.49 24.53 -43.63
N TRP A 436 8.06 24.90 -42.49
CA TRP A 436 9.33 24.37 -42.03
C TRP A 436 9.37 24.32 -40.51
N VAL A 437 10.23 23.44 -39.98
CA VAL A 437 10.58 23.38 -38.56
C VAL A 437 12.06 23.69 -38.46
N ARG A 438 12.44 24.58 -37.54
CA ARG A 438 13.83 24.86 -37.21
C ARG A 438 14.12 24.35 -35.82
N ILE A 439 15.19 23.59 -35.69
CA ILE A 439 15.66 23.00 -34.46
C ILE A 439 17.06 23.53 -34.20
N ALA A 440 17.30 24.09 -33.03
CA ALA A 440 18.60 24.57 -32.58
C ALA A 440 19.13 23.64 -31.49
N ASN A 441 20.42 23.31 -31.58
CA ASN A 441 21.17 22.54 -30.60
C ASN A 441 22.18 23.46 -29.90
N GLU A 442 21.99 23.68 -28.61
CA GLU A 442 22.89 24.45 -27.75
C GLU A 442 23.86 23.56 -26.96
N HIS A 443 23.90 22.26 -27.30
CA HIS A 443 24.86 21.32 -26.75
C HIS A 443 26.21 21.42 -27.50
N ASP A 444 27.29 21.05 -26.82
CA ASP A 444 28.66 21.06 -27.35
C ASP A 444 28.99 19.83 -28.20
N GLN A 445 28.02 18.92 -28.37
CA GLN A 445 28.10 17.75 -29.24
C GLN A 445 27.02 17.83 -30.32
N SER A 446 27.32 17.24 -31.49
CA SER A 446 26.31 17.05 -32.54
C SER A 446 25.20 16.14 -32.09
N ALA A 447 24.00 16.35 -32.61
CA ALA A 447 22.82 15.55 -32.32
C ALA A 447 22.22 14.94 -33.60
N GLU A 448 21.62 13.77 -33.46
CA GLU A 448 20.77 13.14 -34.46
C GLU A 448 19.32 13.56 -34.24
N ILE A 449 18.55 13.61 -35.32
CA ILE A 449 17.13 13.95 -35.31
C ILE A 449 16.34 12.75 -35.82
N SER A 450 15.50 12.20 -34.97
CA SER A 450 14.50 11.18 -35.33
C SER A 450 13.12 11.81 -35.43
N VAL A 451 12.33 11.38 -36.40
CA VAL A 451 11.02 11.97 -36.72
C VAL A 451 9.94 10.91 -36.65
N GLU A 452 8.82 11.28 -36.07
CA GLU A 452 7.59 10.52 -36.03
C GLU A 452 6.45 11.35 -36.63
N ILE A 453 5.68 10.76 -37.56
CA ILE A 453 4.57 11.43 -38.24
C ILE A 453 3.26 10.75 -37.89
N LEU A 454 2.28 11.54 -37.42
CA LEU A 454 0.89 11.16 -37.25
C LEU A 454 0.02 12.01 -38.18
N ASP A 455 -0.69 11.37 -39.11
CA ASP A 455 -1.51 12.06 -40.12
C ASP A 455 -3.02 11.95 -39.83
N ASP A 456 -3.74 13.07 -39.92
CA ASP A 456 -5.17 13.15 -39.62
C ASP A 456 -6.06 12.47 -40.69
N SER A 457 -5.51 12.09 -41.86
CA SER A 457 -6.30 11.54 -42.98
C SER A 457 -6.51 10.03 -42.97
N SER A 458 -5.93 9.32 -42.00
CA SER A 458 -6.05 7.87 -41.91
C SER A 458 -6.87 7.49 -40.67
N ASN A 459 -7.92 6.67 -40.87
CA ASN A 459 -8.63 6.00 -39.76
C ASN A 459 -7.76 4.89 -39.11
N ILE A 460 -6.47 4.85 -39.44
CA ILE A 460 -5.45 3.89 -39.00
C ILE A 460 -4.22 4.74 -38.75
N ALA A 461 -3.85 5.00 -37.49
CA ALA A 461 -2.67 5.80 -37.17
C ALA A 461 -1.40 5.05 -37.61
N GLU A 462 -0.99 5.19 -38.86
CA GLU A 462 0.32 4.72 -39.31
C GLU A 462 1.39 5.71 -38.86
N THR A 463 1.86 5.49 -37.63
CA THR A 463 3.07 6.12 -37.13
C THR A 463 4.28 5.56 -37.88
N VAL A 464 4.96 6.40 -38.65
CA VAL A 464 6.27 6.07 -39.25
C VAL A 464 7.36 6.81 -38.51
N SER A 465 8.40 6.07 -38.09
CA SER A 465 9.56 6.59 -37.37
C SER A 465 10.83 6.39 -38.18
N PHE A 466 11.65 7.44 -38.33
CA PHE A 466 12.93 7.38 -39.06
C PHE A 466 13.90 8.45 -38.60
N THR A 467 15.20 8.22 -38.81
CA THR A 467 16.27 9.20 -38.52
C THR A 467 16.57 10.02 -39.77
N LEU A 468 16.76 11.33 -39.60
CA LEU A 468 17.11 12.21 -40.70
C LEU A 468 18.58 12.05 -41.10
N PRO A 469 18.90 11.96 -42.40
CA PRO A 469 20.28 12.07 -42.88
C PRO A 469 20.78 13.50 -42.70
N ALA A 470 22.10 13.68 -42.67
CA ALA A 470 22.74 15.00 -42.57
C ALA A 470 22.31 15.97 -43.70
N MET A 471 21.98 15.46 -44.88
CA MET A 471 21.53 16.27 -46.01
C MET A 471 20.22 15.72 -46.54
N SER A 472 19.28 16.59 -46.89
CA SER A 472 18.00 16.16 -47.46
C SER A 472 18.20 15.39 -48.78
N PRO A 473 17.29 14.48 -49.15
CA PRO A 473 17.46 13.62 -50.34
C PRO A 473 17.63 14.36 -51.67
N ASN A 474 17.23 15.64 -51.72
CA ASN A 474 17.37 16.48 -52.91
C ASN A 474 18.60 17.41 -52.86
N GLY A 475 19.41 17.32 -51.80
CA GLY A 475 20.65 18.08 -51.61
C GLY A 475 20.47 19.58 -51.34
N LYS A 476 19.23 20.04 -51.09
CA LYS A 476 18.92 21.48 -51.00
C LYS A 476 18.89 22.02 -49.57
N GLU A 477 18.80 21.14 -48.57
CA GLU A 477 18.68 21.51 -47.17
C GLU A 477 19.68 20.70 -46.35
N ASP A 478 20.40 21.39 -45.45
CA ASP A 478 21.22 20.78 -44.43
C ASP A 478 20.33 20.43 -43.24
N TRP A 479 20.24 19.14 -42.95
CA TRP A 479 19.49 18.59 -41.81
C TRP A 479 20.44 18.15 -40.69
N SER A 480 21.75 18.36 -40.85
CA SER A 480 22.71 18.11 -39.79
C SER A 480 22.50 19.08 -38.64
N LEU A 481 22.67 18.57 -37.43
CA LEU A 481 22.55 19.34 -36.21
C LEU A 481 23.86 19.23 -35.44
N GLY A 482 24.84 20.04 -35.85
CA GLY A 482 26.15 20.12 -35.21
C GLY A 482 26.10 20.65 -33.78
N ALA A 483 27.27 20.71 -33.15
CA ALA A 483 27.44 21.41 -31.88
C ALA A 483 27.18 22.91 -32.07
N TYR A 484 26.34 23.51 -31.21
CA TYR A 484 25.96 24.93 -31.31
C TYR A 484 25.40 25.34 -32.68
N ASP A 485 24.62 24.47 -33.31
CA ASP A 485 24.12 24.64 -34.67
C ASP A 485 22.58 24.57 -34.75
N GLN A 486 22.02 24.84 -35.93
CA GLN A 486 20.60 24.73 -36.20
C GLN A 486 20.31 24.06 -37.54
N ALA A 487 19.30 23.19 -37.54
CA ALA A 487 18.78 22.56 -38.75
C ALA A 487 17.43 23.20 -39.13
N GLN A 488 17.20 23.43 -40.42
CA GLN A 488 15.88 23.81 -40.93
C GLN A 488 15.33 22.71 -41.82
N ILE A 489 14.19 22.15 -41.42
CA ILE A 489 13.56 20.99 -42.03
C ILE A 489 12.31 21.47 -42.76
N GLY A 490 12.37 21.52 -44.11
CA GLY A 490 11.22 21.83 -44.94
C GLY A 490 10.22 20.67 -44.98
N MET A 491 8.93 20.95 -44.77
CA MET A 491 7.91 19.90 -44.79
C MET A 491 7.80 19.16 -46.12
N PRO A 492 7.83 19.81 -47.30
CA PRO A 492 7.76 19.07 -48.57
C PRO A 492 8.91 18.05 -48.73
N GLN A 493 10.10 18.41 -48.26
CA GLN A 493 11.31 17.60 -48.32
C GLN A 493 11.26 16.46 -47.29
N LEU A 494 10.84 16.76 -46.06
CA LEU A 494 10.61 15.76 -45.02
C LEU A 494 9.61 14.71 -45.49
N MET A 495 8.51 15.13 -46.12
CA MET A 495 7.47 14.22 -46.61
C MET A 495 7.95 13.38 -47.79
N THR A 496 8.80 13.94 -48.66
CA THR A 496 9.46 13.17 -49.73
C THR A 496 10.35 12.08 -49.14
N TYR A 497 11.10 12.40 -48.07
CA TYR A 497 11.93 11.42 -47.40
C TYR A 497 11.10 10.38 -46.63
N ALA A 498 10.07 10.80 -45.91
CA ALA A 498 9.16 9.91 -45.19
C ALA A 498 8.56 8.85 -46.13
N ALA A 499 8.15 9.24 -47.33
CA ALA A 499 7.65 8.30 -48.34
C ALA A 499 8.69 7.25 -48.76
N GLN A 500 9.97 7.62 -48.80
CA GLN A 500 11.07 6.66 -49.04
C GLN A 500 11.28 5.71 -47.86
N GLN A 501 10.96 6.15 -46.64
CA GLN A 501 10.98 5.33 -45.42
C GLN A 501 9.71 4.48 -45.24
N GLY A 502 8.84 4.44 -46.25
CA GLY A 502 7.64 3.59 -46.24
C GLY A 502 6.38 4.28 -45.72
N TYR A 503 6.40 5.58 -45.45
CA TYR A 503 5.19 6.35 -45.17
C TYR A 503 4.26 6.37 -46.39
N VAL A 504 3.07 5.79 -46.24
CA VAL A 504 2.07 5.71 -47.31
C VAL A 504 1.12 6.91 -47.21
N ASP A 505 1.19 7.79 -48.19
CA ASP A 505 0.36 8.99 -48.27
C ASP A 505 -1.09 8.63 -48.68
N SER A 506 -2.04 8.77 -47.75
CA SER A 506 -3.47 8.88 -48.06
C SER A 506 -3.76 10.25 -48.69
N ALA A 507 -3.48 10.33 -49.99
CA ALA A 507 -3.44 11.52 -50.82
C ALA A 507 -4.49 12.63 -50.50
N SER A 508 -4.06 13.68 -49.78
CA SER A 508 -4.66 15.02 -49.84
C SER A 508 -3.61 16.12 -49.64
N ALA A 509 -3.78 17.24 -50.35
CA ALA A 509 -2.86 18.39 -50.32
C ALA A 509 -3.00 19.27 -49.06
N THR A 510 -4.03 19.03 -48.24
CA THR A 510 -4.43 19.88 -47.11
C THR A 510 -4.53 19.13 -45.79
N THR A 511 -4.02 17.91 -45.70
CA THR A 511 -4.08 17.17 -44.44
C THR A 511 -3.17 17.80 -43.40
N HIS A 512 -3.72 17.98 -42.19
CA HIS A 512 -2.95 18.34 -41.01
C HIS A 512 -2.28 17.09 -40.46
N MET A 513 -1.08 17.26 -39.94
CA MET A 513 -0.34 16.21 -39.26
C MET A 513 0.28 16.75 -37.98
N THR A 514 0.57 15.82 -37.07
CA THR A 514 1.44 16.07 -35.93
C THR A 514 2.78 15.43 -36.21
N VAL A 515 3.85 16.22 -36.15
CA VAL A 515 5.22 15.73 -36.32
C VAL A 515 5.93 15.83 -34.98
N THR A 516 6.50 14.72 -34.51
CA THR A 516 7.32 14.69 -33.30
C THR A 516 8.77 14.50 -33.70
N PHE A 517 9.65 15.39 -33.24
CA PHE A 517 11.09 15.28 -33.38
C PHE A 517 11.68 14.83 -32.05
N VAL A 518 12.54 13.81 -32.09
CA VAL A 518 13.35 13.34 -30.96
C VAL A 518 14.80 13.65 -31.31
N VAL A 519 15.49 14.40 -30.45
CA VAL A 519 16.84 14.92 -30.70
C VAL A 519 17.79 14.38 -29.64
N THR A 520 18.93 13.83 -30.05
CA THR A 520 19.93 13.20 -29.17
C THR A 520 20.82 14.23 -28.46
N ALA A 521 20.20 15.25 -27.89
CA ALA A 521 20.86 16.24 -27.06
C ALA A 521 20.01 16.44 -25.80
N PRO A 522 20.63 16.90 -24.70
CA PRO A 522 19.90 17.14 -23.45
C PRO A 522 18.67 18.01 -23.70
N ARG A 523 17.54 17.63 -23.10
CA ARG A 523 16.24 18.30 -23.24
C ARG A 523 16.36 19.83 -23.15
N GLU A 524 17.06 20.32 -22.13
CA GLU A 524 17.24 21.75 -21.85
C GLU A 524 18.20 22.49 -22.80
N LYS A 525 18.72 21.80 -23.83
CA LYS A 525 19.68 22.32 -24.82
C LYS A 525 19.15 22.29 -26.24
N VAL A 526 17.90 21.87 -26.45
CA VAL A 526 17.31 21.79 -27.78
C VAL A 526 16.06 22.64 -27.83
N HIS A 527 16.01 23.57 -28.79
CA HIS A 527 14.88 24.48 -28.96
C HIS A 527 14.33 24.38 -30.37
N GLY A 528 13.03 24.59 -30.51
CA GLY A 528 12.39 24.54 -31.84
C GLY A 528 11.40 25.67 -32.08
N VAL A 529 11.33 26.09 -33.34
CA VAL A 529 10.25 26.95 -33.85
C VAL A 529 9.75 26.40 -35.16
N ALA A 530 8.45 26.51 -35.41
CA ALA A 530 7.83 26.08 -36.66
C ALA A 530 7.21 27.27 -37.38
N ASN A 531 7.35 27.31 -38.71
CA ASN A 531 6.59 28.19 -39.56
C ASN A 531 5.36 27.46 -40.08
N MET A 532 4.18 27.96 -39.69
CA MET A 532 2.89 27.44 -40.11
C MET A 532 2.22 28.43 -41.06
N ASN A 533 2.39 28.18 -42.35
CA ASN A 533 1.61 28.78 -43.40
C ASN A 533 0.28 28.01 -43.52
N ARG A 534 -0.76 28.47 -42.81
CA ARG A 534 -2.14 28.09 -43.16
C ARG A 534 -2.34 28.55 -44.58
N ASN A 535 -2.69 27.64 -45.50
CA ASN A 535 -3.02 27.86 -46.92
C ASN A 535 -4.07 28.99 -47.16
N ASN A 536 -3.76 30.22 -46.77
CA ASN A 536 -4.55 31.41 -46.97
C ASN A 536 -3.72 32.33 -47.87
N PRO A 537 -3.96 32.32 -49.18
CA PRO A 537 -3.24 33.17 -50.13
C PRO A 537 -3.38 34.68 -49.86
N ASN A 538 -4.21 35.10 -48.90
CA ASN A 538 -4.42 36.49 -48.51
C ASN A 538 -3.69 36.90 -47.21
N LEU A 539 -2.91 36.02 -46.57
CA LEU A 539 -2.05 36.35 -45.44
C LEU A 539 -0.58 36.16 -45.83
N PRO A 540 0.10 37.22 -46.31
CA PRO A 540 1.53 37.16 -46.58
C PRO A 540 2.28 37.03 -45.25
N GLY A 541 2.92 35.88 -45.04
CA GLY A 541 3.72 35.56 -43.85
C GLY A 541 3.09 34.42 -43.06
N GLY A 542 3.73 33.25 -43.08
CA GLY A 542 3.36 32.17 -42.17
C GLY A 542 3.57 32.59 -40.71
N GLN A 543 2.82 31.98 -39.79
CA GLN A 543 2.96 32.26 -38.36
C GLN A 543 4.13 31.45 -37.81
N ILE A 544 5.08 32.12 -37.17
CA ILE A 544 6.11 31.46 -36.38
C ILE A 544 5.47 31.09 -35.04
N VAL A 545 5.42 29.80 -34.76
CA VAL A 545 4.94 29.26 -33.49
C VAL A 545 6.09 28.56 -32.76
N PRO A 546 6.18 28.67 -31.43
CA PRO A 546 7.04 27.78 -30.65
C PRO A 546 6.52 26.35 -30.80
N VAL A 547 7.45 25.40 -30.85
CA VAL A 547 7.07 23.97 -30.80
C VAL A 547 6.68 23.60 -29.38
N LEU A 548 5.83 22.59 -29.23
CA LEU A 548 5.51 22.05 -27.92
C LEU A 548 6.67 21.16 -27.48
N ASP A 549 7.41 21.59 -26.47
CA ASP A 549 8.40 20.75 -25.81
C ASP A 549 8.02 20.52 -24.35
N LYS A 550 8.83 19.74 -23.66
CA LYS A 550 8.74 19.64 -22.20
C LYS A 550 9.79 20.51 -21.51
N ASN A 551 10.61 21.30 -22.20
CA ASN A 551 11.78 21.94 -21.60
C ASN A 551 11.44 22.79 -20.38
N THR A 552 12.37 22.89 -19.44
CA THR A 552 12.29 23.77 -18.28
C THR A 552 12.84 25.13 -18.68
N TRP A 553 11.98 25.95 -19.29
CA TRP A 553 12.35 27.26 -19.81
C TRP A 553 12.78 28.21 -18.67
N SER A 554 14.07 28.50 -18.56
CA SER A 554 14.55 29.69 -17.86
C SER A 554 14.94 30.74 -18.92
N GLN A 555 14.10 31.76 -19.10
CA GLN A 555 14.46 32.93 -19.92
C GLN A 555 15.44 33.85 -19.20
#